data_AF-A0AAP9EV88-F1
#
_entry.id   AF-A0AAP9EV88-F1
#
_cell.length_a   1.000
_cell.length_b   1.000
_cell.length_c   1.000
_cell.angle_alpha   90.00
_cell.angle_beta   90.00
_cell.angle_gamma   90.00
#
_symmetry.space_group_name_H-M   'P 1'
#
loop_
_entity.id
_entity.type
_entity.pdbx_description
1 polymer ?
#
loop_
_entity_poly.entity_id
_entity_poly.type
_entity_poly.pdbx_seq_one_letter_code
_entity_poly.pdbx_strand_id
1 'polypeptide(L)'
;MTFPRVMIFNMIAVCLELSWCSVARAAAQPCTLKTAEFCRDTNQLVWSPGFDDAIKQFVGPHKGEFATLQRQVLASLGGPPDRPVEMLGYKAGGWLFSACEAHACPVKGALLLDYDYSIRGLAVFDFGTKGEKNPRLALILRDPEDTKARDVLAAWANWTIAQDLFTYSGDYVATKLTGITVLPAQRLKD
;
A
#
# COMPACT_ATOMS: atom_id res chain seq x y z
N MET A 1 46.47 -3.18 64.61
CA MET A 1 46.91 -3.13 63.20
C MET A 1 45.92 -2.27 62.44
N THR A 2 46.38 -1.08 62.04
CA THR A 2 45.61 0.03 61.48
C THR A 2 45.76 0.03 59.96
N PHE A 3 44.64 -0.08 59.23
CA PHE A 3 44.63 0.00 57.77
C PHE A 3 44.77 1.47 57.30
N PRO A 4 45.57 1.74 56.25
CA PRO A 4 45.85 3.11 55.83
C PRO A 4 44.72 3.70 54.97
N ARG A 5 44.41 4.97 55.28
CA ARG A 5 43.30 5.81 54.81
C ARG A 5 43.44 6.37 53.38
N VAL A 6 44.17 5.71 52.47
CA VAL A 6 44.63 6.32 51.19
C VAL A 6 43.95 5.74 49.93
N MET A 7 42.87 4.97 50.05
CA MET A 7 42.16 4.42 48.88
C MET A 7 40.67 4.78 48.84
N ILE A 8 40.28 5.96 49.31
CA ILE A 8 38.89 6.45 49.18
C ILE A 8 38.89 7.91 48.73
N PHE A 9 39.64 8.26 47.69
CA PHE A 9 39.55 9.60 47.09
C PHE A 9 39.74 9.65 45.57
N ASN A 10 39.85 8.49 44.90
CA ASN A 10 40.09 8.42 43.45
C ASN A 10 39.06 7.56 42.70
N MET A 11 37.78 7.63 43.09
CA MET A 11 36.70 6.90 42.40
C MET A 11 35.40 7.71 42.21
N ILE A 12 35.45 9.04 42.33
CA ILE A 12 34.28 9.92 42.11
C ILE A 12 34.53 10.95 40.99
N ALA A 13 35.76 11.06 40.47
CA ALA A 13 36.13 12.04 39.44
C ALA A 13 36.13 11.50 37.99
N VAL A 14 35.53 10.33 37.72
CA VAL A 14 35.54 9.70 36.37
C VAL A 14 34.13 9.49 35.80
N CYS A 15 33.05 9.78 36.56
CA CYS A 15 31.68 9.53 36.09
C CYS A 15 30.92 10.76 35.59
N LEU A 16 31.54 11.95 35.55
CA LEU A 16 30.84 13.20 35.21
C LEU A 16 31.07 13.75 33.79
N GLU A 17 31.89 13.10 32.95
CA GLU A 17 32.22 13.64 31.61
C GLU A 17 31.68 12.87 30.41
N LEU A 18 30.90 11.81 30.59
CA LEU A 18 30.36 11.02 29.45
C LEU A 18 28.84 10.85 29.47
N SER A 19 28.12 11.80 30.09
CA SER A 19 26.65 11.85 29.97
C SER A 19 26.22 12.72 28.78
N TRP A 20 26.83 12.50 27.62
CA TRP A 20 26.11 12.75 26.37
C TRP A 20 25.12 11.61 26.22
N CYS A 21 23.91 11.83 26.73
CA CYS A 21 22.72 11.14 26.26
C CYS A 21 22.71 11.26 24.74
N SER A 22 23.27 10.25 24.07
CA SER A 22 23.03 10.03 22.65
C SER A 22 21.56 9.69 22.56
N VAL A 23 20.73 10.72 22.42
CA VAL A 23 19.38 10.57 21.89
C VAL A 23 19.64 10.14 20.45
N ALA A 24 19.85 8.85 20.24
CA ALA A 24 19.79 8.26 18.92
C ALA A 24 18.37 8.52 18.45
N ARG A 25 18.20 9.65 17.76
CA ARG A 25 16.98 9.97 17.04
C ARG A 25 16.88 8.85 16.03
N ALA A 26 16.09 7.82 16.33
CA ALA A 26 15.82 6.74 15.39
C ALA A 26 15.44 7.42 14.08
N ALA A 27 16.32 7.32 13.08
CA ALA A 27 16.08 7.95 11.80
C ALA A 27 14.75 7.37 11.32
N ALA A 28 13.76 8.25 11.10
CA ALA A 28 12.48 7.82 10.56
C ALA A 28 12.79 7.02 9.29
N GLN A 29 12.38 5.75 9.26
CA GLN A 29 12.67 4.93 8.10
C GLN A 29 12.04 5.57 6.87
N PRO A 30 12.74 5.61 5.73
CA PRO A 30 12.18 6.20 4.52
C PRO A 30 10.96 5.37 4.09
N CYS A 31 9.90 6.03 3.64
CA CYS A 31 8.80 5.37 2.95
C CYS A 31 9.29 4.93 1.57
N THR A 32 9.30 3.63 1.34
CA THR A 32 9.61 3.00 0.05
C THR A 32 8.71 1.79 -0.11
N LEU A 33 8.71 1.18 -1.31
CA LEU A 33 8.01 -0.09 -1.50
C LEU A 33 8.45 -1.15 -0.47
N LYS A 34 9.73 -1.23 -0.13
CA LYS A 34 10.31 -2.22 0.80
C LYS A 34 10.10 -1.91 2.29
N THR A 35 9.54 -0.75 2.58
CA THR A 35 9.35 -0.19 3.92
C THR A 35 7.97 0.48 3.98
N ALA A 36 6.99 -0.16 3.34
CA ALA A 36 5.68 0.42 3.07
C ALA A 36 4.88 0.70 4.35
N GLU A 37 5.16 -0.01 5.44
CA GLU A 37 4.60 0.23 6.77
C GLU A 37 4.91 1.63 7.32
N PHE A 38 5.98 2.28 6.82
CA PHE A 38 6.35 3.64 7.21
C PHE A 38 5.72 4.71 6.32
N CYS A 39 4.99 4.32 5.28
CA CYS A 39 4.26 5.25 4.42
C CYS A 39 2.97 5.68 5.10
N ARG A 40 2.79 7.01 5.25
CA ARG A 40 1.58 7.58 5.86
C ARG A 40 0.35 7.41 4.97
N ASP A 41 0.55 7.48 3.66
CA ASP A 41 -0.50 7.50 2.64
C ASP A 41 0.02 6.92 1.32
N THR A 42 -0.90 6.58 0.42
CA THR A 42 -0.57 6.03 -0.91
C THR A 42 0.32 6.96 -1.73
N ASN A 43 0.17 8.28 -1.60
CA ASN A 43 1.00 9.23 -2.33
C ASN A 43 2.47 9.12 -1.91
N GLN A 44 2.79 9.05 -0.62
CA GLN A 44 4.18 8.86 -0.19
C GLN A 44 4.81 7.60 -0.82
N LEU A 45 4.04 6.51 -0.92
CA LEU A 45 4.50 5.26 -1.52
C LEU A 45 4.72 5.40 -3.04
N VAL A 46 3.74 5.97 -3.76
CA VAL A 46 3.78 6.11 -5.23
C VAL A 46 4.93 7.02 -5.67
N TRP A 47 5.20 8.08 -4.92
CA TRP A 47 6.30 9.01 -5.18
C TRP A 47 7.65 8.52 -4.62
N SER A 48 7.70 7.32 -4.03
CA SER A 48 8.95 6.79 -3.47
C SER A 48 9.90 6.29 -4.57
N PRO A 49 11.23 6.36 -4.34
CA PRO A 49 12.20 5.86 -5.32
C PRO A 49 11.98 4.38 -5.67
N GLY A 50 11.94 4.08 -6.98
CA GLY A 50 11.80 2.72 -7.50
C GLY A 50 10.36 2.18 -7.58
N PHE A 51 9.35 2.96 -7.17
CA PHE A 51 7.95 2.54 -7.26
C PHE A 51 7.52 2.24 -8.71
N ASP A 52 7.73 3.20 -9.61
CA ASP A 52 7.36 3.06 -11.03
C ASP A 52 8.03 1.85 -11.69
N ASP A 53 9.30 1.61 -11.37
CA ASP A 53 10.06 0.48 -11.93
C ASP A 53 9.54 -0.85 -11.38
N ALA A 54 9.18 -0.91 -10.09
CA ALA A 54 8.57 -2.09 -9.49
C ALA A 54 7.19 -2.40 -10.13
N ILE A 55 6.36 -1.38 -10.36
CA ILE A 55 5.06 -1.56 -11.04
C ILE A 55 5.26 -2.01 -12.49
N LYS A 56 6.19 -1.40 -13.23
CA LYS A 56 6.50 -1.81 -14.61
C LYS A 56 7.02 -3.24 -14.67
N GLN A 57 7.86 -3.65 -13.73
CA GLN A 57 8.38 -5.01 -13.65
C GLN A 57 7.27 -6.01 -13.28
N PHE A 58 6.40 -5.65 -12.33
CA PHE A 58 5.27 -6.49 -11.93
C PHE A 58 4.30 -6.72 -13.09
N VAL A 59 3.91 -5.65 -13.80
CA VAL A 59 3.01 -5.76 -14.94
C VAL A 59 3.71 -6.44 -16.11
N GLY A 60 4.91 -6.00 -16.50
CA GLY A 60 5.63 -6.52 -17.65
C GLY A 60 5.26 -5.87 -18.99
N PRO A 61 5.84 -6.33 -20.12
CA PRO A 61 5.75 -5.69 -21.44
C PRO A 61 4.42 -5.96 -22.18
N HIS A 62 3.30 -5.96 -21.47
CA HIS A 62 2.00 -6.23 -22.08
C HIS A 62 1.49 -5.06 -22.94
N LYS A 63 0.67 -5.39 -23.95
CA LYS A 63 0.02 -4.43 -24.85
C LYS A 63 -1.51 -4.54 -24.69
N GLY A 64 -2.23 -3.58 -25.27
CA GLY A 64 -3.70 -3.59 -25.25
C GLY A 64 -4.28 -3.34 -23.86
N GLU A 65 -5.22 -4.18 -23.44
CA GLU A 65 -5.98 -4.02 -22.19
C GLU A 65 -5.11 -3.94 -20.94
N PHE A 66 -4.00 -4.68 -20.88
CA PHE A 66 -3.04 -4.60 -19.78
C PHE A 66 -2.38 -3.24 -19.65
N ALA A 67 -1.91 -2.67 -20.77
CA ALA A 67 -1.27 -1.36 -20.77
C ALA A 67 -2.28 -0.25 -20.43
N THR A 68 -3.56 -0.46 -20.76
CA THR A 68 -4.65 0.42 -20.30
C THR A 68 -4.87 0.29 -18.81
N LEU A 69 -4.99 -0.93 -18.29
CA LEU A 69 -5.23 -1.17 -16.87
C LEU A 69 -4.07 -0.67 -16.01
N GLN A 70 -2.82 -0.92 -16.40
CA GLN A 70 -1.65 -0.37 -15.71
C GLN A 70 -1.67 1.16 -15.65
N ARG A 71 -1.98 1.82 -16.77
CA ARG A 71 -2.09 3.29 -16.80
C ARG A 71 -3.20 3.79 -15.90
N GLN A 72 -4.33 3.09 -15.87
CA GLN A 72 -5.45 3.43 -14.96
C GLN A 72 -5.07 3.25 -13.49
N VAL A 73 -4.38 2.15 -13.13
CA VAL A 73 -3.86 1.94 -11.78
C VAL A 73 -2.95 3.08 -11.37
N LEU A 74 -1.95 3.41 -12.18
CA LEU A 74 -0.99 4.47 -11.86
C LEU A 74 -1.65 5.86 -11.79
N ALA A 75 -2.55 6.17 -12.73
CA ALA A 75 -3.32 7.41 -12.70
C ALA A 75 -4.20 7.52 -11.44
N SER A 76 -4.79 6.40 -11.03
CA SER A 76 -5.60 6.33 -9.81
C SER A 76 -4.74 6.49 -8.57
N LEU A 77 -3.65 5.72 -8.44
CA LEU A 77 -2.78 5.74 -7.27
C LEU A 77 -2.08 7.10 -7.06
N GLY A 78 -1.91 7.91 -8.10
CA GLY A 78 -1.33 9.25 -8.02
C GLY A 78 -2.29 10.37 -7.59
N GLY A 79 -3.58 10.08 -7.38
CA GLY A 79 -4.57 11.08 -6.96
C GLY A 79 -4.75 11.20 -5.44
N PRO A 80 -5.92 11.67 -4.97
CA PRO A 80 -6.24 11.72 -3.54
C PRO A 80 -6.11 10.34 -2.86
N PRO A 81 -5.28 10.20 -1.81
CA PRO A 81 -5.00 8.91 -1.20
C PRO A 81 -5.99 8.54 -0.11
N ASP A 82 -6.33 7.27 -0.06
CA ASP A 82 -6.91 6.66 1.13
C ASP A 82 -5.80 6.33 2.14
N ARG A 83 -6.19 6.07 3.40
CA ARG A 83 -5.24 5.62 4.41
C ARG A 83 -4.81 4.18 4.12
N PRO A 84 -3.52 3.83 4.27
CA PRO A 84 -3.07 2.46 4.16
C PRO A 84 -3.75 1.58 5.21
N VAL A 85 -4.10 0.36 4.82
CA VAL A 85 -4.72 -0.63 5.70
C VAL A 85 -3.79 -1.83 5.79
N GLU A 86 -3.39 -2.18 7.01
CA GLU A 86 -2.72 -3.47 7.25
C GLU A 86 -3.77 -4.58 7.22
N MET A 87 -3.59 -5.58 6.35
CA MET A 87 -4.57 -6.65 6.13
C MET A 87 -4.37 -7.79 7.13
N LEU A 88 -4.38 -7.45 8.42
CA LEU A 88 -4.26 -8.40 9.54
C LEU A 88 -5.35 -9.48 9.45
N GLY A 89 -4.95 -10.75 9.43
CA GLY A 89 -5.88 -11.88 9.45
C GLY A 89 -6.45 -12.30 8.09
N TYR A 90 -6.22 -11.55 7.01
CA TYR A 90 -6.39 -12.11 5.67
C TYR A 90 -5.24 -13.06 5.40
N LYS A 91 -5.51 -14.27 4.90
CA LYS A 91 -4.46 -15.25 4.54
C LYS A 91 -3.52 -14.75 3.42
N ALA A 92 -3.78 -13.55 2.88
CA ALA A 92 -2.90 -12.82 2.00
C ALA A 92 -1.82 -12.03 2.79
N GLY A 93 -2.14 -11.46 3.95
CA GLY A 93 -1.21 -10.64 4.75
C GLY A 93 -0.77 -9.36 4.05
N GLY A 94 -0.02 -8.51 4.77
CA GLY A 94 0.64 -7.32 4.22
C GLY A 94 -0.21 -6.04 4.23
N TRP A 95 -0.04 -5.21 3.20
CA TRP A 95 -0.51 -3.82 3.18
C TRP A 95 -1.33 -3.52 1.94
N LEU A 96 -2.47 -2.87 2.15
CA LEU A 96 -3.32 -2.35 1.08
C LEU A 96 -3.19 -0.83 1.01
N PHE A 97 -2.76 -0.33 -0.15
CA PHE A 97 -2.74 1.08 -0.50
C PHE A 97 -3.82 1.33 -1.54
N SER A 98 -4.56 2.43 -1.39
CA SER A 98 -5.56 2.82 -2.39
C SER A 98 -5.68 4.33 -2.51
N ALA A 99 -6.19 4.76 -3.65
CA ALA A 99 -6.36 6.16 -4.00
C ALA A 99 -7.44 6.26 -5.09
N CYS A 100 -7.96 7.47 -5.30
CA CYS A 100 -8.89 7.78 -6.39
C CYS A 100 -8.16 8.50 -7.54
N GLU A 101 -8.62 8.37 -8.78
CA GLU A 101 -8.10 9.15 -9.90
C GLU A 101 -8.35 10.65 -9.70
N ALA A 102 -7.32 11.47 -9.95
CA ALA A 102 -7.42 12.91 -9.80
C ALA A 102 -8.55 13.48 -10.65
N HIS A 103 -9.45 14.25 -10.04
CA HIS A 103 -10.66 14.81 -10.67
C HIS A 103 -11.70 13.78 -11.17
N ALA A 104 -11.49 12.49 -10.91
CA ALA A 104 -12.36 11.40 -11.31
C ALA A 104 -12.43 10.32 -10.20
N CYS A 105 -12.72 10.73 -8.96
CA CYS A 105 -12.78 9.79 -7.83
C CYS A 105 -13.75 8.59 -7.96
N PRO A 106 -14.75 8.57 -8.87
CA PRO A 106 -15.48 7.34 -9.17
C PRO A 106 -14.60 6.21 -9.75
N VAL A 107 -13.39 6.52 -10.23
CA VAL A 107 -12.35 5.54 -10.57
C VAL A 107 -11.33 5.51 -9.43
N LYS A 108 -11.08 4.31 -8.89
CA LYS A 108 -10.13 4.09 -7.81
C LYS A 108 -9.12 3.01 -8.17
N GLY A 109 -7.93 3.12 -7.60
CA GLY A 109 -6.85 2.17 -7.75
C GLY A 109 -6.43 1.60 -6.40
N ALA A 110 -5.98 0.35 -6.39
CA ALA A 110 -5.37 -0.25 -5.22
C ALA A 110 -4.12 -1.05 -5.57
N LEU A 111 -3.22 -1.10 -4.60
CA LEU A 111 -2.00 -1.89 -4.58
C LEU A 111 -2.02 -2.76 -3.32
N LEU A 112 -1.93 -4.07 -3.50
CA LEU A 112 -1.80 -5.05 -2.42
C LEU A 112 -0.37 -5.58 -2.38
N LEU A 113 0.28 -5.42 -1.23
CA LEU A 113 1.60 -5.94 -0.93
C LEU A 113 1.51 -7.13 0.03
N ASP A 114 2.40 -8.10 -0.11
CA ASP A 114 2.68 -9.11 0.91
C ASP A 114 3.48 -8.50 2.09
N TYR A 115 3.66 -9.25 3.17
CA TYR A 115 4.50 -8.83 4.32
C TYR A 115 5.99 -8.70 3.99
N ASP A 116 6.46 -9.35 2.93
CA ASP A 116 7.81 -9.14 2.39
C ASP A 116 7.88 -7.94 1.42
N TYR A 117 6.81 -7.17 1.35
CA TYR A 117 6.63 -5.98 0.52
C TYR A 117 6.62 -6.22 -0.98
N SER A 118 6.50 -7.47 -1.40
CA SER A 118 6.39 -7.82 -2.79
C SER A 118 4.97 -7.53 -3.31
N ILE A 119 4.84 -7.03 -4.55
CA ILE A 119 3.52 -6.68 -5.13
C ILE A 119 2.71 -7.94 -5.42
N ARG A 120 1.64 -8.16 -4.66
CA ARG A 120 0.77 -9.33 -4.82
C ARG A 120 -0.31 -9.10 -5.86
N GLY A 121 -0.83 -7.88 -5.93
CA GLY A 121 -1.83 -7.50 -6.92
C GLY A 121 -2.06 -6.00 -7.04
N LEU A 122 -2.63 -5.62 -8.17
CA LEU A 122 -3.13 -4.29 -8.48
C LEU A 122 -4.63 -4.40 -8.80
N ALA A 123 -5.38 -3.35 -8.51
CA ALA A 123 -6.79 -3.27 -8.87
C ALA A 123 -7.14 -1.89 -9.42
N VAL A 124 -8.08 -1.87 -10.36
CA VAL A 124 -8.86 -0.69 -10.74
C VAL A 124 -10.31 -1.00 -10.49
N PHE A 125 -10.95 -0.14 -9.72
CA PHE A 125 -12.37 -0.14 -9.48
C PHE A 125 -12.98 1.08 -10.16
N ASP A 126 -14.01 0.85 -10.96
CA ASP A 126 -14.73 1.90 -11.68
C ASP A 126 -16.21 1.82 -11.32
N PHE A 127 -16.75 2.87 -10.70
CA PHE A 127 -18.17 2.99 -10.38
C PHE A 127 -19.06 3.05 -11.65
N GLY A 128 -18.47 3.33 -12.81
CA GLY A 128 -19.15 3.56 -14.07
C GLY A 128 -19.57 5.02 -14.24
N THR A 129 -20.54 5.25 -15.11
CA THR A 129 -21.13 6.58 -15.32
C THR A 129 -22.30 6.85 -14.39
N LYS A 130 -22.65 8.13 -14.19
CA LYS A 130 -23.83 8.51 -13.39
C LYS A 130 -25.10 7.80 -13.89
N GLY A 131 -25.81 7.14 -12.97
CA GLY A 131 -26.98 6.31 -13.27
C GLY A 131 -26.67 4.86 -13.68
N GLU A 132 -25.40 4.52 -13.92
CA GLU A 132 -24.98 3.14 -14.14
C GLU A 132 -25.03 2.36 -12.81
N LYS A 133 -25.44 1.09 -12.88
CA LYS A 133 -25.56 0.20 -11.71
C LYS A 133 -24.52 -0.91 -11.72
N ASN A 134 -23.55 -0.81 -12.62
CA ASN A 134 -22.62 -1.89 -12.95
C ASN A 134 -21.18 -1.48 -12.65
N PRO A 135 -20.81 -1.36 -11.36
CA PRO A 135 -19.43 -1.10 -11.01
C PRO A 135 -18.57 -2.29 -11.44
N ARG A 136 -17.36 -1.98 -11.91
CA ARG A 136 -16.43 -2.95 -12.51
C ARG A 136 -15.16 -3.00 -11.67
N LEU A 137 -14.63 -4.20 -11.50
CA LEU A 137 -13.34 -4.44 -10.87
C LEU A 137 -12.44 -5.18 -11.86
N ALA A 138 -11.28 -4.60 -12.14
CA ALA A 138 -10.24 -5.23 -12.95
C ALA A 138 -8.98 -5.40 -12.10
N LEU A 139 -8.40 -6.59 -12.13
CA LEU A 139 -7.29 -7.01 -11.28
C LEU A 139 -6.08 -7.41 -12.13
N ILE A 140 -4.87 -7.08 -11.67
CA ILE A 140 -3.62 -7.69 -12.12
C ILE A 140 -3.04 -8.43 -10.91
N LEU A 141 -2.96 -9.76 -10.96
CA LEU A 141 -2.46 -10.56 -9.84
C LEU A 141 -1.13 -11.22 -10.19
N ARG A 142 -0.22 -11.32 -9.20
CA ARG A 142 1.06 -12.05 -9.37
C ARG A 142 0.80 -13.47 -9.87
N ASP A 143 -0.11 -14.16 -9.20
CA ASP A 143 -0.67 -15.44 -9.61
C ASP A 143 -2.16 -15.23 -9.91
N PRO A 144 -2.63 -15.44 -11.15
CA PRO A 144 -4.05 -15.28 -11.49
C PRO A 144 -4.97 -16.21 -10.70
N GLU A 145 -4.46 -17.32 -10.18
CA GLU A 145 -5.21 -18.28 -9.36
C GLU A 145 -5.18 -17.96 -7.86
N ASP A 146 -4.54 -16.84 -7.45
CA ASP A 146 -4.48 -16.40 -6.06
C ASP A 146 -5.84 -15.87 -5.58
N THR A 147 -6.68 -16.81 -5.16
CA THR A 147 -8.03 -16.53 -4.64
C THR A 147 -7.99 -15.61 -3.43
N LYS A 148 -6.92 -15.63 -2.62
CA LYS A 148 -6.82 -14.78 -1.42
C LYS A 148 -6.59 -13.33 -1.78
N ALA A 149 -5.68 -13.05 -2.74
CA ALA A 149 -5.48 -11.70 -3.23
C ALA A 149 -6.75 -11.16 -3.90
N ARG A 150 -7.40 -12.00 -4.71
CA ARG A 150 -8.68 -11.67 -5.34
C ARG A 150 -9.75 -11.31 -4.31
N ASP A 151 -9.90 -12.11 -3.26
CA ASP A 151 -10.92 -11.90 -2.22
C ASP A 151 -10.64 -10.62 -1.42
N VAL A 152 -9.38 -10.31 -1.11
CA VAL A 152 -8.98 -9.04 -0.48
C VAL A 152 -9.36 -7.84 -1.35
N LEU A 153 -8.99 -7.85 -2.63
CA LEU A 153 -9.25 -6.74 -3.54
C LEU A 153 -10.75 -6.61 -3.85
N ALA A 154 -11.48 -7.72 -3.92
CA ALA A 154 -12.94 -7.70 -4.04
C ALA A 154 -13.61 -7.16 -2.77
N ALA A 155 -13.12 -7.52 -1.58
CA ALA A 155 -13.61 -6.99 -0.31
C ALA A 155 -13.34 -5.48 -0.21
N TRP A 156 -12.15 -5.02 -0.61
CA TRP A 156 -11.84 -3.59 -0.72
C TRP A 156 -12.84 -2.87 -1.64
N ALA A 157 -13.07 -3.37 -2.86
CA ALA A 157 -14.00 -2.74 -3.79
C ALA A 157 -15.45 -2.72 -3.27
N ASN A 158 -15.91 -3.77 -2.59
CA ASN A 158 -17.21 -3.78 -1.93
C ASN A 158 -17.29 -2.77 -0.78
N TRP A 159 -16.21 -2.61 -0.02
CA TRP A 159 -16.12 -1.59 1.03
C TRP A 159 -16.14 -0.18 0.43
N THR A 160 -15.44 0.05 -0.67
CA THR A 160 -15.50 1.31 -1.43
C THR A 160 -16.92 1.63 -1.86
N ILE A 161 -17.68 0.66 -2.39
CA ILE A 161 -19.10 0.83 -2.70
C ILE A 161 -19.88 1.26 -1.46
N ALA A 162 -19.70 0.57 -0.33
CA ALA A 162 -20.43 0.85 0.90
C ALA A 162 -20.11 2.23 1.49
N GLN A 163 -18.84 2.65 1.47
CA GLN A 163 -18.40 3.94 1.98
C GLN A 163 -18.92 5.08 1.09
N ASP A 164 -18.77 4.95 -0.21
CA ASP A 164 -19.07 6.02 -1.17
C ASP A 164 -20.55 6.08 -1.55
N LEU A 165 -21.35 5.04 -1.22
CA LEU A 165 -22.82 5.09 -1.29
C LEU A 165 -23.39 6.28 -0.49
N PHE A 166 -22.73 6.68 0.60
CA PHE A 166 -23.12 7.88 1.34
C PHE A 166 -22.68 9.16 0.62
N THR A 167 -21.47 9.16 0.06
CA THR A 167 -20.86 10.33 -0.60
C THR A 167 -21.51 10.67 -1.94
N TYR A 168 -21.95 9.67 -2.71
CA TYR A 168 -22.57 9.85 -4.02
C TYR A 168 -24.04 9.45 -4.08
N SER A 169 -24.69 9.37 -2.91
CA SER A 169 -26.13 9.08 -2.79
C SER A 169 -26.95 9.98 -3.73
N GLY A 170 -27.55 9.39 -4.77
CA GLY A 170 -28.36 10.08 -5.77
C GLY A 170 -27.85 9.94 -7.21
N ASP A 171 -26.54 9.78 -7.40
CA ASP A 171 -25.91 9.75 -8.73
C ASP A 171 -25.39 8.35 -9.11
N TYR A 172 -24.99 7.55 -8.12
CA TYR A 172 -24.52 6.18 -8.31
C TYR A 172 -25.35 5.25 -7.43
N VAL A 173 -25.97 4.23 -8.04
CA VAL A 173 -26.92 3.31 -7.38
C VAL A 173 -26.34 1.90 -7.25
N ALA A 174 -25.02 1.78 -7.41
CA ALA A 174 -24.31 0.53 -7.35
C ALA A 174 -24.32 0.00 -5.91
N THR A 175 -24.87 -1.19 -5.70
CA THR A 175 -24.91 -1.87 -4.40
C THR A 175 -24.08 -3.17 -4.37
N LYS A 176 -23.55 -3.58 -5.53
CA LYS A 176 -22.82 -4.83 -5.71
C LYS A 176 -21.89 -4.75 -6.93
N LEU A 177 -20.74 -5.40 -6.83
CA LEU A 177 -19.86 -5.70 -7.97
C LEU A 177 -20.56 -6.55 -9.03
N THR A 178 -20.51 -6.10 -10.29
CA THR A 178 -21.18 -6.80 -11.40
C THR A 178 -20.26 -7.75 -12.17
N GLY A 179 -18.95 -7.61 -12.01
CA GLY A 179 -17.97 -8.52 -12.57
C GLY A 179 -16.56 -8.22 -12.05
N ILE A 180 -15.73 -9.26 -12.03
CA ILE A 180 -14.30 -9.17 -11.73
C ILE A 180 -13.56 -9.70 -12.94
N THR A 181 -12.73 -8.86 -13.55
CA THR A 181 -11.80 -9.27 -14.61
C THR A 181 -10.42 -9.48 -13.98
N VAL A 182 -9.79 -10.63 -14.22
CA VAL A 182 -8.45 -10.93 -13.70
C VAL A 182 -7.49 -11.10 -14.85
N LEU A 183 -6.40 -10.34 -14.80
CA LEU A 183 -5.29 -10.41 -15.73
C LEU A 183 -4.04 -10.95 -15.01
N PRO A 184 -3.31 -11.93 -15.57
CA PRO A 184 -2.09 -12.44 -14.95
C PRO A 184 -0.93 -11.43 -15.08
N ALA A 185 -0.23 -11.14 -13.99
CA ALA A 185 1.03 -10.41 -14.02
C ALA A 185 2.12 -11.18 -14.81
N GLN A 186 3.23 -10.51 -15.12
CA GLN A 186 4.37 -11.19 -15.71
C GLN A 186 4.91 -12.26 -14.74
N ARG A 187 4.95 -13.53 -15.18
CA ARG A 187 5.79 -14.53 -14.53
C ARG A 187 7.24 -14.15 -14.78
N LEU A 188 7.93 -13.68 -13.75
CA LEU A 188 9.39 -13.71 -13.74
C LEU A 188 9.77 -15.20 -13.81
N LYS A 189 10.51 -15.59 -14.84
CA LYS A 189 11.17 -16.91 -14.84
C LYS A 189 12.27 -16.81 -13.80
N ASP A 190 12.18 -17.62 -12.75
CA ASP A 190 13.27 -17.85 -11.80
C ASP A 190 14.53 -18.35 -12.52
#